data_AF-A0A699Z6N2-F1
#
_entry.id   AF-A0A699Z6N2-F1
#
_cell.length_a   1.000
_cell.length_b   1.000
_cell.length_c   1.000
_cell.angle_alpha   90.00
_cell.angle_beta   90.00
_cell.angle_gamma   90.00
#
_symmetry.space_group_name_H-M   'P 1'
#
loop_
_entity.id
_entity.type
_entity.pdbx_description
1 polymer ?
#
loop_
_entity_poly.entity_id
_entity_poly.type
_entity_poly.pdbx_seq_one_letter_code
_entity_poly.pdbx_strand_id
1 'polypeptide(L)' 'MARIEAQGYRLLEQLGVRPGVTEVLTAGGGAVNPVWTRLRARALGVPVRSAAQGEASYGAALLARQCARQVQARSEQGRA' A
#
# COMPACT_ATOMS: atom_id res chain seq x y z
N MET A 1 -11.42 -4.66 16.07
CA MET A 1 -10.66 -4.60 14.82
C MET A 1 -9.78 -3.35 14.71
N ALA A 2 -10.33 -2.14 14.57
CA ALA A 2 -9.50 -0.91 14.39
C ALA A 2 -8.42 -0.67 15.47
N ARG A 3 -8.70 -0.98 16.76
CA ARG A 3 -7.70 -0.86 17.84
C ARG A 3 -6.54 -1.87 17.72
N ILE A 4 -6.84 -3.09 17.26
CA ILE A 4 -5.84 -4.17 17.07
C ILE A 4 -4.91 -3.78 15.92
N GLU A 5 -5.46 -3.26 14.84
CA GLU A 5 -4.68 -2.75 13.72
C GLU A 5 -3.75 -1.61 14.13
N ALA A 6 -4.24 -0.63 14.91
CA ALA A 6 -3.42 0.45 15.44
C ALA A 6 -2.30 -0.06 16.37
N GLN A 7 -2.56 -1.11 17.16
CA GLN A 7 -1.52 -1.78 17.94
C GLN A 7 -0.47 -2.45 17.06
N GLY A 8 -0.89 -3.09 15.95
CA GLY A 8 0.01 -3.71 14.98
C GLY A 8 0.96 -2.69 14.34
N TYR A 9 0.43 -1.56 13.85
CA TYR A 9 1.27 -0.48 13.30
C TYR A 9 2.22 0.10 14.35
N ARG A 10 1.75 0.31 15.58
CA ARG A 10 2.62 0.77 16.68
C ARG A 10 3.74 -0.23 17.00
N LEU A 11 3.46 -1.53 16.94
CA LEU A 11 4.47 -2.56 17.15
C LEU A 11 5.54 -2.52 16.05
N LEU A 12 5.15 -2.32 14.79
CA LEU A 12 6.12 -2.16 13.69
C LEU A 12 7.06 -0.97 13.93
N GLU A 13 6.53 0.16 14.40
CA GLU A 13 7.33 1.33 14.78
C GLU A 13 8.28 1.03 15.95
N GLN A 14 7.81 0.28 16.95
CA GLN A 14 8.64 -0.19 18.07
C GLN A 14 9.76 -1.14 17.61
N LEU A 15 9.51 -1.95 16.58
CA LEU A 15 10.50 -2.84 15.96
C LEU A 15 11.49 -2.10 15.02
N GLY A 16 11.37 -0.78 14.89
CA GLY A 16 12.33 0.06 14.17
C GLY A 16 11.91 0.45 12.75
N VAL A 17 10.69 0.13 12.30
CA VAL A 17 10.17 0.66 11.04
C VAL A 17 10.04 2.17 11.15
N ARG A 18 10.81 2.90 10.33
CA ARG A 18 10.74 4.36 10.20
C ARG A 18 10.83 4.80 8.73
N PRO A 19 10.08 5.84 8.32
CA PRO A 19 9.12 6.62 9.12
C PRO A 19 7.86 5.82 9.50
N GLY A 20 7.13 6.32 10.51
CA GLY A 20 5.86 5.72 10.94
C GLY A 20 4.79 5.77 9.85
N VAL A 21 3.64 5.14 10.09
CA VAL A 21 2.56 5.09 9.09
C VAL A 21 2.01 6.49 8.83
N THR A 22 1.85 6.87 7.57
CA THR A 22 1.32 8.18 7.15
C THR A 22 -0.02 8.10 6.43
N GLU A 23 -0.33 6.95 5.86
CA GLU A 23 -1.60 6.63 5.20
C GLU A 23 -1.80 5.11 5.20
N VAL A 24 -3.05 4.66 5.25
CA VAL A 24 -3.41 3.25 5.11
C VAL A 24 -4.33 3.06 3.91
N LEU A 25 -3.90 2.23 2.96
CA LEU A 25 -4.74 1.75 1.87
C LEU A 25 -5.41 0.45 2.27
N THR A 26 -6.72 0.34 2.07
CA THR A 26 -7.51 -0.85 2.42
C THR A 26 -7.93 -1.62 1.17
N ALA A 27 -7.72 -2.93 1.21
CA ALA A 27 -8.16 -3.89 0.20
C ALA A 27 -9.12 -4.92 0.81
N GLY A 28 -9.71 -5.79 -0.03
CA GLY A 28 -10.66 -6.81 0.37
C GLY A 28 -12.08 -6.29 0.64
N GLY A 29 -13.01 -7.20 0.96
CA GLY A 29 -14.44 -6.87 1.08
C GLY A 29 -14.79 -5.80 2.12
N GLY A 30 -13.96 -5.62 3.14
CA GLY A 30 -14.14 -4.55 4.14
C GLY A 30 -13.83 -3.13 3.62
N ALA A 31 -13.14 -3.01 2.49
CA ALA A 31 -12.69 -1.73 1.92
C ALA A 31 -13.84 -0.85 1.40
N VAL A 32 -14.99 -1.44 1.07
CA VAL A 32 -16.16 -0.70 0.56
C VAL A 32 -17.02 -0.12 1.68
N ASN A 33 -16.74 -0.44 2.95
CA ASN A 33 -17.54 0.01 4.08
C ASN A 33 -17.05 1.37 4.62
N PRO A 34 -17.78 2.48 4.36
CA PRO A 34 -17.33 3.80 4.78
C PRO A 34 -17.33 4.00 6.30
N VAL A 35 -18.18 3.28 7.04
CA VAL A 35 -18.22 3.35 8.51
C VAL A 35 -16.95 2.74 9.09
N TRP A 36 -16.52 1.59 8.58
CA TRP A 36 -15.24 0.98 8.98
C TRP A 36 -14.05 1.86 8.63
N THR A 37 -14.03 2.46 7.44
CA THR A 37 -12.97 3.40 7.05
C THR A 37 -12.86 4.56 8.04
N ARG A 38 -13.99 5.17 8.44
CA ARG A 38 -13.99 6.27 9.43
C ARG A 38 -13.53 5.81 10.82
N LEU A 39 -13.97 4.63 11.28
CA LEU A 39 -13.55 4.08 12.57
C LEU A 39 -12.05 3.80 12.61
N ARG A 40 -11.50 3.25 11.52
CA ARG A 40 -10.06 2.97 11.39
C ARG A 40 -9.25 4.26 11.32
N ALA A 41 -9.66 5.24 10.52
CA ALA A 41 -8.99 6.54 10.45
C ALA A 41 -8.90 7.21 11.82
N ARG A 42 -9.99 7.18 12.61
CA ARG A 42 -10.00 7.70 13.99
C ARG A 42 -9.06 6.94 14.93
N ALA A 43 -8.98 5.61 14.81
CA ALA A 43 -8.12 4.80 15.66
C ALA A 43 -6.63 4.91 15.31
N LEU A 44 -6.33 5.10 14.03
CA LEU A 44 -4.96 5.17 13.49
C LEU A 44 -4.38 6.58 13.51
N GLY A 45 -5.22 7.62 13.48
CA GLY A 45 -4.77 9.02 13.41
C GLY A 45 -4.23 9.45 12.05
N VAL A 46 -4.35 8.59 11.02
CA VAL A 46 -3.90 8.84 9.65
C VAL A 46 -5.04 8.58 8.65
N PRO A 47 -4.96 9.14 7.42
CA PRO A 47 -5.94 8.86 6.37
C PRO A 47 -6.04 7.37 6.07
N VAL A 48 -7.28 6.89 5.91
CA VAL A 48 -7.58 5.53 5.45
C VAL A 48 -8.41 5.63 4.17
N ARG A 49 -7.96 4.97 3.10
CA ARG A 49 -8.62 5.02 1.78
C ARG A 49 -8.70 3.64 1.16
N SER A 50 -9.71 3.39 0.34
CA SER A 50 -9.76 2.17 -0.48
C SER A 50 -8.62 2.19 -1.49
N ALA A 51 -7.91 1.07 -1.63
CA ALA A 51 -6.91 0.93 -2.67
C ALA A 51 -7.57 1.06 -4.04
N ALA A 52 -6.98 1.84 -4.95
CA ALA A 52 -7.51 1.99 -6.30
C ALA A 52 -7.54 0.64 -7.05
N GLN A 53 -6.61 -0.26 -6.72
CA GLN A 53 -6.44 -1.56 -7.36
C GLN A 53 -6.15 -2.59 -6.25
N GLY A 54 -6.98 -3.61 -6.15
CA GLY A 54 -6.87 -4.67 -5.12
C GLY A 54 -6.44 -6.03 -5.67
N GLU A 55 -6.47 -6.21 -6.99
CA GLU A 55 -6.22 -7.50 -7.63
C GLU A 55 -4.73 -7.80 -7.78
N ALA A 56 -4.32 -9.03 -7.43
CA ALA A 56 -2.93 -9.47 -7.59
C ALA A 56 -2.49 -9.47 -9.07
N SER A 57 -3.40 -9.78 -9.99
CA SER A 57 -3.15 -9.77 -11.44
C SER A 57 -2.75 -8.37 -11.95
N TYR A 58 -3.34 -7.32 -11.38
CA TYR A 58 -2.95 -5.95 -11.69
C TYR A 58 -1.50 -5.66 -11.26
N GLY A 59 -1.11 -6.13 -10.06
CA GLY A 59 0.27 -6.05 -9.58
C GLY A 59 1.27 -6.77 -10.51
N ALA A 60 0.92 -7.97 -10.98
CA ALA A 60 1.75 -8.72 -11.92
C ALA A 60 1.93 -7.97 -13.26
N ALA A 61 0.87 -7.34 -13.78
CA ALA A 61 0.95 -6.52 -14.99
C ALA A 61 1.87 -5.30 -14.82
N LEU A 62 1.86 -4.66 -13.65
CA LEU A 62 2.78 -3.56 -13.33
C LEU A 62 4.24 -4.02 -13.32
N LEU A 63 4.52 -5.19 -12.75
CA LEU A 63 5.87 -5.77 -12.74
C LEU A 63 6.36 -6.03 -14.16
N ALA A 64 5.55 -6.67 -15.01
CA ALA A 64 5.90 -6.90 -16.41
C ALA A 64 6.19 -5.59 -17.17
N ARG A 65 5.36 -4.55 -16.95
CA ARG A 65 5.58 -3.22 -17.53
C ARG A 65 6.88 -2.58 -17.05
N GLN A 66 7.24 -2.73 -15.78
CA GLN A 66 8.49 -2.20 -15.24
C GLN A 66 9.71 -2.92 -15.82
N CYS A 67 9.66 -4.25 -15.94
CA CYS A 67 10.71 -5.03 -16.60
C CYS A 67 10.90 -4.60 -18.06
N ALA A 68 9.82 -4.42 -18.82
CA ALA A 68 9.89 -3.98 -20.21
C ALA A 68 10.60 -2.61 -20.35
N ARG A 69 10.27 -1.65 -19.48
CA ARG A 69 10.92 -0.32 -19.45
C ARG A 69 12.41 -0.40 -19.13
N GLN A 70 12.81 -1.27 -18.21
CA GLN A 70 14.22 -1.45 -17.86
C GLN A 70 15.04 -2.05 -19.02
N VAL A 71 14.46 -3.00 -19.76
CA VAL A 71 15.09 -3.57 -20.96
C VAL A 71 15.28 -2.51 -22.05
N GLN A 72 14.26 -1.68 -22.27
CA GLN A 72 14.33 -0.56 -23.23
C GLN A 72 15.45 0.43 -22.88
N ALA A 73 15.48 0.90 -21.63
CA ALA A 73 16.50 1.86 -21.18
C ALA A 73 17.94 1.31 -21.32
N ARG A 74 18.15 0.00 -21.07
CA ARG A 74 19.45 -0.65 -21.25
C ARG A 74 19.85 -0.78 -22.72
N SER A 75 18.89 -1.05 -23.59
CA SER A 75 19.14 -1.15 -25.04
C SER A 75 19.50 0.19 -25.69
N GLU A 76 19.04 1.30 -25.11
CA GLU A 76 19.38 2.66 -25.53
C GLU A 76 20.77 3.07 -25.02
N GLN A 77 21.15 2.65 -23.81
CA GLN A 77 22.46 2.93 -23.21
C GLN A 77 23.62 2.16 -23.85
N GLY A 78 23.38 0.96 -24.40
CA GLY A 78 24.40 0.16 -25.10
C GLY A 78 24.62 0.52 -26.57
N ARG A 79 23.90 1.51 -27.11
CA ARG A 79 24.05 2.02 -28.48
C ARG A 79 24.83 3.34 -28.56
N ALA A 80 25.21 3.91 -27.43
CA ALA A 80 26.14 5.04 -27.32
C ALA A 80 27.56 4.53 -27.06
#